data_AF-A0A0D8XB23-F1
#
_entry.id   AF-A0A0D8XB23-F1
#
_cell.length_a   1.000
_cell.length_b   1.000
_cell.length_c   1.000
_cell.angle_alpha   90.00
_cell.angle_beta   90.00
_cell.angle_gamma   90.00
#
_symmetry.space_group_name_H-M   'P 1'
#
loop_
_entity.id
_entity.type
_entity.pdbx_description
1 polymer ?
#
loop_
_entity_poly.entity_id
_entity_poly.type
_entity_poly.pdbx_seq_one_letter_code
_entity_poly.pdbx_strand_id
1 'polypeptide(L)'
;MVHFLYSKGYKSAEVYGTTWGDAGTTPIGLVDMKCSYIKQIRSFIIAVRQYTGTQVDVIAYSMGAPIARKAILGGQCVDTREILGPPLSELIDTFLSVAGANYGSALCVVPIPVGTCNRRTGLHCDSSFLQDINNQRRYEGAYVYSIFSTADEKVGFRSCGKPVSPIKGGTGYVKKEGLSHDQVMDTTHRLQLNFITKHAPK
;
A
#
# COMPACT_ATOMS: atom_id res chain seq x y z
N MET A 1 -1.81 -15.48 0.92
CA MET A 1 -2.15 -14.84 2.21
C MET A 1 -3.43 -15.35 2.88
N VAL A 2 -4.63 -15.18 2.31
CA VAL A 2 -5.92 -15.52 2.99
C VAL A 2 -5.94 -16.95 3.53
N HIS A 3 -5.60 -17.95 2.71
CA HIS A 3 -5.50 -19.35 3.14
C HIS A 3 -4.49 -19.55 4.29
N PHE A 4 -3.39 -18.79 4.30
CA PHE A 4 -2.43 -18.83 5.40
C PHE A 4 -3.06 -18.30 6.69
N LEU A 5 -3.79 -17.19 6.67
CA LEU A 5 -4.48 -16.67 7.86
C LEU A 5 -5.51 -17.67 8.40
N TYR A 6 -6.29 -18.30 7.52
CA TYR A 6 -7.22 -19.36 7.93
C TYR A 6 -6.50 -20.56 8.55
N SER A 7 -5.34 -20.96 8.01
CA SER A 7 -4.50 -21.99 8.64
C SER A 7 -3.94 -21.61 10.02
N LYS A 8 -4.06 -20.34 10.41
CA LYS A 8 -3.65 -19.78 11.72
C LYS A 8 -4.82 -19.44 12.63
N GLY A 9 -6.04 -19.85 12.26
CA GLY A 9 -7.23 -19.73 13.10
C GLY A 9 -8.08 -18.49 12.84
N TYR A 10 -7.72 -17.64 11.88
CA TYR A 10 -8.61 -16.56 11.45
C TYR A 10 -9.87 -17.14 10.81
N LYS A 11 -11.00 -16.49 11.05
CA LYS A 11 -12.31 -16.85 10.51
C LYS A 11 -12.64 -16.02 9.27
N SER A 12 -13.63 -16.47 8.50
CA SER A 12 -14.14 -15.70 7.35
C SER A 12 -14.67 -14.31 7.74
N ALA A 13 -15.15 -14.14 8.97
CA ALA A 13 -15.57 -12.86 9.53
C ALA A 13 -14.41 -11.97 10.04
N GLU A 14 -13.16 -12.36 9.84
CA GLU A 14 -11.97 -11.62 10.32
C GLU A 14 -11.01 -11.27 9.18
N VAL A 15 -11.19 -11.86 7.99
CA VAL A 15 -10.29 -11.66 6.85
C VAL A 15 -11.08 -11.16 5.65
N TYR A 16 -10.77 -9.93 5.25
CA TYR A 16 -11.43 -9.24 4.16
C TYR A 16 -10.39 -8.88 3.10
N GLY A 17 -10.72 -9.12 1.84
CA GLY A 17 -9.85 -8.80 0.71
C GLY A 17 -10.63 -8.07 -0.36
N THR A 18 -10.01 -7.05 -0.95
CA THR A 18 -10.52 -6.39 -2.15
C THR A 18 -9.35 -6.02 -3.05
N THR A 19 -9.63 -5.84 -4.33
CA THR A 19 -8.73 -5.21 -5.28
C THR A 19 -9.18 -3.78 -5.52
N TRP A 20 -8.29 -2.95 -6.05
CA TRP A 20 -8.63 -1.63 -6.56
C TRP A 20 -8.88 -1.68 -8.07
N GLY A 21 -9.64 -0.71 -8.57
CA GLY A 21 -9.91 -0.55 -10.00
C GLY A 21 -10.69 -1.71 -10.59
N ASP A 22 -10.30 -2.13 -11.80
CA ASP A 22 -11.00 -3.14 -12.59
C ASP A 22 -10.45 -4.57 -12.41
N ALA A 23 -9.83 -4.82 -11.26
CA ALA A 23 -9.26 -6.12 -10.90
C ALA A 23 -8.18 -6.65 -11.87
N GLY A 24 -7.48 -5.75 -12.57
CA GLY A 24 -6.39 -6.12 -13.48
C GLY A 24 -6.84 -6.32 -14.93
N THR A 25 -8.04 -5.86 -15.28
CA THR A 25 -8.51 -5.83 -16.68
C THR A 25 -7.68 -4.84 -17.50
N THR A 26 -7.35 -3.68 -16.91
CA THR A 26 -6.43 -2.72 -17.53
C THR A 26 -4.99 -3.25 -17.45
N PRO A 27 -4.25 -3.31 -18.57
CA PRO A 27 -2.85 -3.71 -18.57
C PRO A 27 -2.04 -2.84 -17.59
N ILE A 28 -1.16 -3.48 -16.80
CA ILE A 28 -0.52 -2.81 -15.66
C ILE A 28 0.12 -1.48 -16.03
N GLY A 29 0.83 -1.38 -17.17
CA GLY A 29 1.51 -0.16 -17.62
C GLY A 29 0.58 1.02 -17.97
N LEU A 30 -0.72 0.76 -18.17
CA LEU A 30 -1.75 1.76 -18.45
C LEU A 30 -2.53 2.16 -17.19
N VAL A 31 -2.28 1.50 -16.06
CA VAL A 31 -2.93 1.80 -14.78
C VAL A 31 -2.32 3.04 -14.15
N ASP A 32 -3.16 3.96 -13.70
CA ASP A 32 -2.81 5.07 -12.82
C ASP A 32 -3.67 5.06 -11.54
N MET A 33 -3.25 5.78 -10.50
CA MET A 33 -3.88 5.77 -9.18
C MET A 33 -5.02 6.79 -9.09
N LYS A 34 -6.17 6.44 -9.68
CA LYS A 34 -7.36 7.32 -9.81
C LYS A 34 -8.14 7.51 -8.51
N CYS A 35 -8.85 8.64 -8.38
CA CYS A 35 -9.75 8.93 -7.25
C CYS A 35 -10.77 7.82 -7.00
N SER A 36 -11.33 7.23 -8.06
CA SER A 36 -12.30 6.14 -7.94
C SER A 36 -11.72 4.92 -7.22
N TYR A 37 -10.46 4.58 -7.46
CA TYR A 37 -9.77 3.46 -6.83
C TYR A 37 -9.53 3.73 -5.35
N ILE A 38 -9.18 4.98 -5.03
CA ILE A 38 -8.98 5.44 -3.66
C ILE A 38 -10.30 5.43 -2.88
N LYS A 39 -11.39 5.91 -3.49
CA LYS A 39 -12.73 5.87 -2.89
C LYS A 39 -13.18 4.44 -2.62
N GLN A 40 -12.95 3.52 -3.55
CA GLN A 40 -13.24 2.09 -3.36
C GLN A 40 -12.51 1.51 -2.14
N ILE A 41 -11.20 1.70 -2.04
CA ILE A 41 -10.41 1.21 -0.90
C ILE A 41 -10.82 1.90 0.41
N ARG A 42 -11.08 3.21 0.37
CA ARG A 42 -11.53 3.97 1.55
C ARG A 42 -12.86 3.48 2.07
N SER A 43 -13.85 3.30 1.19
CA SER A 43 -15.17 2.76 1.54
C SER A 43 -15.05 1.34 2.11
N PHE A 44 -14.16 0.52 1.56
CA PHE A 44 -13.93 -0.84 2.07
C PHE A 44 -13.37 -0.84 3.49
N ILE A 45 -12.34 -0.04 3.78
CA ILE A 45 -11.77 0.10 5.13
C ILE A 45 -12.85 0.54 6.14
N ILE A 46 -13.65 1.54 5.77
CA ILE A 46 -14.74 2.04 6.62
C ILE A 46 -15.79 0.96 6.86
N ALA A 47 -16.20 0.23 5.82
CA ALA A 47 -17.19 -0.83 5.93
C ALA A 47 -16.72 -1.98 6.85
N VAL A 48 -15.47 -2.42 6.70
CA VAL A 48 -14.90 -3.47 7.56
C VAL A 48 -14.85 -2.98 9.01
N ARG A 49 -14.32 -1.78 9.28
CA ARG A 49 -14.29 -1.20 10.63
C ARG A 49 -15.68 -1.09 11.24
N GLN A 50 -16.68 -0.67 10.47
CA GLN A 50 -18.06 -0.55 10.94
C GLN A 50 -18.69 -1.90 11.25
N TYR A 51 -18.37 -2.93 10.45
CA TYR A 51 -18.86 -4.28 10.67
C TYR A 51 -18.23 -4.94 11.90
N THR A 52 -16.91 -4.81 12.08
CA THR A 52 -16.20 -5.46 13.20
C THR A 52 -16.28 -4.68 14.50
N GLY A 53 -16.49 -3.35 14.44
CA GLY A 53 -16.48 -2.47 15.61
C GLY A 53 -15.10 -2.25 16.24
N THR A 54 -14.02 -2.72 15.59
CA THR A 54 -12.64 -2.65 16.07
C THR A 54 -11.76 -1.85 15.11
N GLN A 55 -10.58 -1.44 15.56
CA GLN A 55 -9.54 -1.04 14.62
C GLN A 55 -9.21 -2.20 13.66
N VAL A 56 -8.76 -1.86 12.46
CA VAL A 56 -8.44 -2.83 11.41
C VAL A 56 -6.95 -2.83 11.10
N ASP A 57 -6.43 -3.99 10.72
CA ASP A 57 -5.10 -4.15 10.16
C ASP A 57 -5.16 -4.15 8.63
N VAL A 58 -4.32 -3.35 7.98
CA VAL A 58 -4.28 -3.21 6.53
C VAL A 58 -2.97 -3.74 5.99
N ILE A 59 -3.02 -4.84 5.25
CA ILE A 59 -1.89 -5.36 4.46
C ILE A 59 -2.08 -4.89 3.02
N ALA A 60 -1.20 -4.01 2.55
CA ALA A 60 -1.28 -3.44 1.21
C ALA A 60 -0.05 -3.82 0.38
N TYR A 61 -0.30 -4.41 -0.80
CA TYR A 61 0.73 -4.98 -1.66
C TYR A 61 0.99 -4.12 -2.90
N SER A 62 2.25 -3.98 -3.31
CA SER A 62 2.63 -3.35 -4.59
C SER A 62 2.07 -1.93 -4.75
N MET A 63 1.47 -1.60 -5.90
CA MET A 63 0.74 -0.36 -6.15
C MET A 63 -0.46 -0.16 -5.21
N GLY A 64 -1.00 -1.23 -4.62
CA GLY A 64 -2.04 -1.15 -3.59
C GLY A 64 -1.58 -0.40 -2.34
N ALA A 65 -0.28 -0.39 -2.02
CA ALA A 65 0.25 0.35 -0.88
C ALA A 65 0.06 1.88 -1.00
N PRO A 66 0.57 2.58 -2.02
CA PRO A 66 0.32 4.01 -2.17
C PRO A 66 -1.17 4.34 -2.35
N ILE A 67 -1.97 3.48 -3.00
CA ILE A 67 -3.44 3.66 -3.11
C ILE A 67 -4.10 3.61 -1.72
N ALA A 68 -3.81 2.59 -0.91
CA ALA A 68 -4.35 2.45 0.44
C ALA A 68 -3.87 3.59 1.36
N ARG A 69 -2.61 4.02 1.23
CA ARG A 69 -2.08 5.20 1.92
C ARG A 69 -2.88 6.46 1.56
N LYS A 70 -3.24 6.69 0.30
CA LYS A 70 -4.10 7.85 -0.04
C LYS A 70 -5.52 7.69 0.50
N ALA A 71 -6.07 6.48 0.48
CA ALA A 71 -7.39 6.19 1.04
C ALA A 71 -7.46 6.47 2.54
N ILE A 72 -6.39 6.14 3.28
CA ILE A 72 -6.26 6.42 4.71
C ILE A 72 -6.01 7.91 4.96
N LEU A 73 -5.13 8.56 4.19
CA LEU A 73 -4.83 9.99 4.35
C LEU A 73 -6.08 10.87 4.18
N GLY A 74 -6.94 10.53 3.22
CA GLY A 74 -8.08 11.36 2.86
C GLY A 74 -7.64 12.66 2.15
N GLY A 75 -8.28 13.77 2.51
CA GLY A 75 -8.07 15.07 1.87
C GLY A 75 -8.67 15.15 0.47
N GLN A 76 -7.99 15.83 -0.46
CA GLN A 76 -8.42 15.95 -1.85
C GLN A 76 -7.80 14.86 -2.74
N CYS A 77 -8.58 14.32 -3.68
CA CYS A 77 -8.05 13.53 -4.78
C CYS A 77 -7.15 14.38 -5.69
N VAL A 78 -6.02 13.81 -6.14
CA VAL A 78 -5.00 14.51 -6.92
C VAL A 78 -5.46 14.78 -8.37
N ASP A 79 -6.22 13.83 -8.91
CA ASP A 79 -6.77 13.85 -10.27
C ASP A 79 -8.11 14.60 -10.40
N THR A 80 -9.03 14.41 -9.46
CA THR A 80 -10.40 14.97 -9.57
C THR A 80 -10.69 16.13 -8.63
N ARG A 81 -9.83 16.37 -7.62
CA ARG A 81 -10.07 17.33 -6.52
C ARG A 81 -11.28 17.01 -5.63
N GLU A 82 -11.92 15.85 -5.81
CA GLU A 82 -12.98 15.39 -4.90
C GLU A 82 -12.47 15.25 -3.46
N ILE A 83 -13.33 15.54 -2.49
CA ILE A 83 -13.01 15.48 -1.07
C ILE A 83 -13.30 14.08 -0.53
N LEU A 84 -12.26 13.40 -0.04
CA LEU A 84 -12.34 12.08 0.60
C LEU A 84 -12.75 12.17 2.07
N GLY A 85 -12.59 13.34 2.69
CA GLY A 85 -12.81 13.57 4.13
C GLY A 85 -11.52 13.47 4.95
N PRO A 86 -11.62 13.43 6.29
CA PRO A 86 -10.46 13.42 7.18
C PRO A 86 -9.67 12.10 7.10
N PRO A 87 -8.44 12.06 7.65
CA PRO A 87 -7.69 10.81 7.77
C PRO A 87 -8.44 9.72 8.53
N LEU A 88 -8.22 8.45 8.16
CA LEU A 88 -8.75 7.28 8.87
C LEU A 88 -7.77 6.74 9.91
N SER A 89 -6.74 7.50 10.30
CA SER A 89 -5.63 7.04 11.14
C SER A 89 -6.10 6.32 12.41
N GLU A 90 -7.12 6.85 13.07
CA GLU A 90 -7.68 6.30 14.31
C GLU A 90 -8.42 4.97 14.11
N LEU A 91 -8.78 4.63 12.87
CA LEU A 91 -9.44 3.37 12.53
C LEU A 91 -8.45 2.24 12.26
N ILE A 92 -7.16 2.55 12.09
CA ILE A 92 -6.13 1.59 11.68
C ILE A 92 -5.19 1.30 12.85
N ASP A 93 -5.11 0.04 13.26
CA ASP A 93 -4.09 -0.40 14.20
C ASP A 93 -2.74 -0.53 13.46
N THR A 94 -2.62 -1.52 12.59
CA THR A 94 -1.39 -1.74 11.80
C THR A 94 -1.60 -1.51 10.31
N PHE A 95 -0.75 -0.67 9.72
CA PHE A 95 -0.56 -0.58 8.27
C PHE A 95 0.75 -1.28 7.86
N LEU A 96 0.63 -2.33 7.06
CA LEU A 96 1.76 -3.09 6.54
C LEU A 96 1.85 -2.95 5.01
N SER A 97 2.92 -2.32 4.55
CA SER A 97 3.25 -2.26 3.12
C SER A 97 4.13 -3.44 2.71
N VAL A 98 3.67 -4.26 1.77
CA VAL A 98 4.42 -5.41 1.24
C VAL A 98 4.81 -5.10 -0.20
N ALA A 99 6.11 -5.06 -0.50
CA ALA A 99 6.65 -4.63 -1.80
C ALA A 99 6.03 -3.32 -2.34
N GLY A 100 5.69 -2.38 -1.44
CA GLY A 100 4.94 -1.19 -1.82
C GLY A 100 5.75 -0.21 -2.67
N ALA A 101 5.10 0.45 -3.64
CA ALA A 101 5.70 1.50 -4.46
C ALA A 101 5.54 2.90 -3.81
N ASN A 102 5.94 3.04 -2.54
CA ASN A 102 5.59 4.20 -1.70
C ASN A 102 6.29 5.51 -2.11
N TYR A 103 7.44 5.44 -2.78
CA TYR A 103 8.17 6.59 -3.32
C TYR A 103 8.50 6.44 -4.81
N GLY A 104 7.78 5.56 -5.50
CA GLY A 104 7.88 5.34 -6.94
C GLY A 104 8.23 3.90 -7.32
N SER A 105 8.57 3.70 -8.58
CA SER A 105 9.13 2.45 -9.09
C SER A 105 10.42 2.71 -9.87
N ALA A 106 11.36 1.76 -9.81
CA ALA A 106 12.57 1.74 -10.64
C ALA A 106 12.25 1.60 -12.14
N LEU A 107 11.05 1.11 -12.48
CA LEU A 107 10.58 1.05 -13.87
C LEU A 107 10.06 2.40 -14.38
N CYS A 108 9.85 3.38 -13.50
CA CYS A 108 9.28 4.69 -13.82
C CYS A 108 10.30 5.83 -13.74
N VAL A 109 11.56 5.58 -14.13
CA VAL A 109 12.62 6.61 -14.19
C VAL A 109 12.34 7.62 -15.30
N VAL A 110 11.81 7.16 -16.43
CA VAL A 110 11.37 8.04 -17.52
C VAL A 110 9.86 8.28 -17.37
N PRO A 111 9.41 9.54 -17.21
CA PRO A 111 7.99 9.83 -17.13
C PRO A 111 7.31 9.57 -18.47
N ILE A 112 6.19 8.87 -18.43
CA ILE A 112 5.28 8.72 -19.58
C ILE A 112 4.05 9.59 -19.31
N PRO A 113 3.52 10.37 -20.27
CA PRO A 113 2.41 11.30 -20.00
C PRO A 113 1.15 10.65 -19.40
N VAL A 114 0.94 9.36 -19.65
CA VAL A 114 -0.21 8.57 -19.20
C VAL A 114 0.23 7.23 -18.60
N GLY A 115 -0.68 6.56 -17.89
CA GLY A 115 -0.44 5.23 -17.32
C GLY A 115 0.48 5.25 -16.09
N THR A 116 1.14 4.13 -15.82
CA THR A 116 1.78 3.88 -14.52
C THR A 116 2.89 4.84 -14.18
N CYS A 117 3.62 5.35 -15.14
CA CYS A 117 4.78 6.22 -14.89
C CYS A 117 4.48 7.70 -15.07
N ASN A 118 3.20 8.09 -15.04
CA ASN A 118 2.83 9.50 -15.18
C ASN A 118 3.15 10.34 -13.93
N ARG A 119 3.37 11.64 -14.13
CA ARG A 119 3.75 12.61 -13.06
C ARG A 119 2.58 13.14 -12.24
N ARG A 120 1.35 12.75 -12.55
CA ARG A 120 0.16 13.21 -11.82
C ARG A 120 -0.29 12.14 -10.81
N THR A 121 -0.71 10.98 -11.32
CA THR A 121 -1.29 9.84 -10.60
C THR A 121 -0.47 8.56 -10.73
N GLY A 122 0.74 8.64 -11.27
CA GLY A 122 1.61 7.47 -11.47
C GLY A 122 2.67 7.28 -10.39
N LEU A 123 3.54 6.31 -10.63
CA LEU A 123 4.67 5.86 -9.82
C LEU A 123 6.01 6.49 -10.23
N HIS A 124 5.99 7.53 -11.07
CA HIS A 124 7.19 8.38 -11.19
C HIS A 124 7.47 9.01 -9.82
N CYS A 125 8.73 9.00 -9.38
CA CYS A 125 9.11 9.36 -8.00
C CYS A 125 8.72 10.79 -7.58
N ASP A 126 8.52 11.68 -8.56
CA ASP A 126 8.08 13.06 -8.40
C ASP A 126 6.60 13.26 -8.74
N SER A 127 5.80 12.19 -8.81
CA SER A 127 4.39 12.35 -9.12
C SER A 127 3.66 13.14 -8.03
N SER A 128 2.70 13.98 -8.41
CA SER A 128 1.89 14.73 -7.45
C SER A 128 1.21 13.82 -6.43
N PHE A 129 0.81 12.62 -6.86
CA PHE A 129 0.26 11.59 -5.99
C PHE A 129 1.23 11.14 -4.89
N LEU A 130 2.45 10.77 -5.29
CA LEU A 130 3.43 10.31 -4.32
C LEU A 130 3.91 11.46 -3.44
N GLN A 131 3.99 12.68 -3.95
CA GLN A 131 4.29 13.85 -3.13
C GLN A 131 3.22 14.08 -2.06
N ASP A 132 1.93 14.00 -2.44
CA ASP A 132 0.80 14.18 -1.52
C ASP A 132 0.84 13.19 -0.34
N ILE A 133 0.93 11.88 -0.62
CA ILE A 133 0.97 10.87 0.44
C ILE A 133 2.27 10.89 1.26
N ASN A 134 3.35 11.49 0.76
CA ASN A 134 4.65 11.53 1.45
C ASN A 134 4.93 12.87 2.14
N ASN A 135 4.08 13.88 1.95
CA ASN A 135 4.18 15.17 2.64
C ASN A 135 3.65 15.11 4.08
N GLN A 136 2.88 14.08 4.40
CA GLN A 136 2.45 13.74 5.76
C GLN A 136 3.18 12.48 6.24
N ARG A 137 3.33 12.32 7.55
CA ARG A 137 4.01 11.16 8.14
C ARG A 137 3.14 10.54 9.23
N ARG A 138 3.23 9.21 9.36
CA ARG A 138 2.61 8.42 10.44
C ARG A 138 1.09 8.55 10.53
N TYR A 139 0.42 8.83 9.41
CA TYR A 139 -1.04 8.89 9.38
C TYR A 139 -1.66 7.52 9.05
N GLU A 140 -0.86 6.54 8.62
CA GLU A 140 -1.34 5.27 8.10
C GLU A 140 -2.00 4.38 9.17
N GLY A 141 -1.62 4.54 10.44
CA GLY A 141 -2.14 3.78 11.58
C GLY A 141 -1.24 3.94 12.81
N ALA A 142 -1.61 3.27 13.90
CA ALA A 142 -0.80 3.26 15.13
C ALA A 142 0.60 2.66 14.88
N TYR A 143 0.67 1.59 14.09
CA TYR A 143 1.89 0.91 13.69
C TYR A 143 2.04 0.87 12.17
N VAL A 144 3.22 1.25 11.67
CA VAL A 144 3.48 1.33 10.22
C VAL A 144 4.72 0.53 9.87
N TYR A 145 4.55 -0.50 9.06
CA TYR A 145 5.62 -1.42 8.67
C TYR A 145 5.82 -1.50 7.17
N SER A 146 7.00 -1.94 6.76
CA SER A 146 7.28 -2.27 5.36
C SER A 146 8.08 -3.57 5.23
N ILE A 147 7.71 -4.45 4.30
CA ILE A 147 8.51 -5.59 3.86
C ILE A 147 8.83 -5.39 2.38
N PHE A 148 10.10 -5.46 2.00
CA PHE A 148 10.51 -5.27 0.61
C PHE A 148 11.79 -6.04 0.31
N SER A 149 12.12 -6.22 -0.98
CA SER A 149 13.37 -6.85 -1.39
C SER A 149 14.23 -5.95 -2.28
N THR A 150 15.54 -6.12 -2.19
CA THR A 150 16.48 -5.52 -3.15
C THR A 150 16.43 -6.14 -4.54
N ALA A 151 15.86 -7.35 -4.68
CA ALA A 151 15.74 -8.08 -5.94
C ALA A 151 14.33 -7.98 -6.56
N ASP A 152 13.48 -7.08 -6.05
CA ASP A 152 12.15 -6.82 -6.58
C ASP A 152 12.25 -6.28 -8.02
N GLU A 153 11.79 -7.06 -9.00
CA GLU A 153 11.91 -6.76 -10.43
C GLU A 153 10.80 -5.86 -10.98
N LYS A 154 9.73 -5.58 -10.22
CA LYS A 154 8.58 -4.77 -10.67
C LYS A 154 8.57 -3.37 -10.06
N VAL A 155 8.71 -3.27 -8.74
CA VAL A 155 8.83 -1.99 -8.04
C VAL A 155 10.29 -1.54 -7.98
N GLY A 156 11.23 -2.47 -7.91
CA GLY A 156 12.64 -2.14 -7.76
C GLY A 156 13.00 -1.72 -6.34
N PHE A 157 14.31 -1.60 -6.09
CA PHE A 157 14.80 -1.16 -4.79
C PHE A 157 14.88 0.37 -4.67
N ARG A 158 15.31 1.06 -5.74
CA ARG A 158 15.56 2.50 -5.74
C ARG A 158 15.04 3.17 -6.99
N SER A 159 14.57 4.41 -6.84
CA SER A 159 14.22 5.33 -7.91
C SER A 159 14.56 6.74 -7.45
N CYS A 160 15.06 7.58 -8.34
CA CYS A 160 15.46 8.97 -8.03
C CYS A 160 16.38 9.08 -6.80
N GLY A 161 17.37 8.18 -6.73
CA GLY A 161 18.38 8.18 -5.68
C GLY A 161 17.92 7.68 -4.30
N LYS A 162 16.65 7.30 -4.11
CA LYS A 162 16.09 6.90 -2.80
C LYS A 162 15.46 5.50 -2.84
N PRO A 163 15.44 4.74 -1.71
CA PRO A 163 14.64 3.53 -1.60
C PRO A 163 13.15 3.82 -1.84
N VAL A 164 12.47 2.95 -2.59
CA VAL A 164 11.08 3.21 -2.99
C VAL A 164 10.02 2.61 -2.07
N SER A 165 10.34 1.50 -1.40
CA SER A 165 9.37 0.78 -0.59
C SER A 165 9.26 1.15 0.89
N PRO A 166 10.34 1.39 1.66
CA PRO A 166 10.18 1.67 3.09
C PRO A 166 9.49 3.01 3.34
N ILE A 167 8.39 3.01 4.09
CA ILE A 167 7.68 4.23 4.48
C ILE A 167 8.53 5.04 5.48
N LYS A 168 8.89 6.27 5.11
CA LYS A 168 9.74 7.13 5.94
C LYS A 168 9.01 7.54 7.23
N GLY A 169 9.64 7.26 8.37
CA GLY A 169 9.05 7.55 9.68
C GLY A 169 8.04 6.50 10.15
N GLY A 170 7.87 5.39 9.41
CA GLY A 170 7.14 4.24 9.91
C GLY A 170 7.83 3.58 11.11
N THR A 171 7.11 2.75 11.84
CA THR A 171 7.57 2.04 13.03
C THR A 171 8.76 1.13 12.75
N GLY A 172 8.79 0.47 11.59
CA GLY A 172 9.93 -0.37 11.22
C GLY A 172 9.82 -0.96 9.82
N TYR A 173 10.84 -1.69 9.40
CA TYR A 173 10.82 -2.41 8.14
C TYR A 173 11.68 -3.68 8.18
N VAL A 174 11.39 -4.61 7.27
CA VAL A 174 12.23 -5.78 6.98
C VAL A 174 12.64 -5.72 5.52
N LYS A 175 13.94 -5.56 5.29
CA LYS A 175 14.57 -5.69 3.98
C LYS A 175 14.95 -7.15 3.75
N LYS A 176 14.54 -7.72 2.62
CA LYS A 176 14.94 -9.04 2.12
C LYS A 176 15.92 -8.88 0.97
N GLU A 177 16.69 -9.92 0.71
CA GLU A 177 17.61 -10.00 -0.42
C GLU A 177 17.21 -11.20 -1.27
N GLY A 178 17.22 -11.06 -2.59
CA GLY A 178 16.96 -12.16 -3.52
C GLY A 178 15.49 -12.62 -3.65
N LEU A 179 14.51 -11.87 -3.14
CA LEU A 179 13.10 -12.18 -3.40
C LEU A 179 12.58 -11.32 -4.56
N SER A 180 11.97 -11.98 -5.55
CA SER A 180 11.15 -11.31 -6.57
C SER A 180 9.94 -10.60 -5.96
N HIS A 181 9.30 -9.73 -6.73
CA HIS A 181 8.14 -8.95 -6.31
C HIS A 181 7.02 -9.81 -5.71
N ASP A 182 6.72 -10.94 -6.36
CA ASP A 182 5.65 -11.85 -5.95
C ASP A 182 6.10 -12.69 -4.73
N GLN A 183 7.37 -13.10 -4.69
CA GLN A 183 7.93 -13.83 -3.54
C GLN A 183 7.92 -13.00 -2.26
N VAL A 184 8.08 -11.67 -2.33
CA VAL A 184 7.95 -10.81 -1.14
C VAL A 184 6.57 -10.97 -0.51
N MET A 185 5.50 -11.08 -1.32
CA MET A 185 4.15 -11.33 -0.81
C MET A 185 3.98 -12.77 -0.33
N ASP A 186 4.35 -13.74 -1.15
CA ASP A 186 3.95 -15.14 -0.94
C ASP A 186 4.81 -15.90 0.06
N THR A 187 6.07 -15.48 0.26
CA THR A 187 7.01 -16.20 1.13
C THR A 187 7.16 -15.55 2.51
N THR A 188 6.63 -14.34 2.70
CA THR A 188 6.77 -13.59 3.97
C THR A 188 5.51 -13.62 4.83
N HIS A 189 4.54 -14.50 4.55
CA HIS A 189 3.27 -14.57 5.27
C HIS A 189 3.40 -14.59 6.80
N ARG A 190 4.41 -15.29 7.35
CA ARG A 190 4.65 -15.33 8.80
C ARG A 190 5.14 -13.99 9.35
N LEU A 191 5.95 -13.24 8.61
CA LEU A 191 6.35 -11.88 8.97
C LEU A 191 5.15 -10.93 8.92
N GLN A 192 4.33 -11.06 7.88
CA GLN A 192 3.12 -10.25 7.73
C GLN A 192 2.17 -10.47 8.90
N LEU A 193 1.95 -11.73 9.31
CA LEU A 193 1.17 -12.06 10.50
C LEU A 193 1.79 -11.51 11.79
N ASN A 194 3.11 -11.64 11.98
CA ASN A 194 3.77 -11.13 13.17
C ASN A 194 3.59 -9.61 13.30
N PHE A 195 3.63 -8.85 12.20
CA PHE A 195 3.43 -7.41 12.26
C PHE A 195 2.03 -7.00 12.69
N ILE A 196 0.98 -7.68 12.20
CA ILE A 196 -0.40 -7.37 12.57
C ILE A 196 -0.82 -7.94 13.92
N THR A 197 -0.11 -8.93 14.47
CA THR A 197 -0.48 -9.55 15.77
C THR A 197 0.42 -9.18 16.94
N LYS A 198 1.69 -8.84 16.67
CA LYS A 198 2.70 -8.58 17.70
C LYS A 198 3.42 -7.25 17.52
N HIS A 199 3.15 -6.53 16.43
CA HIS A 199 3.85 -5.29 16.09
C HIS A 199 5.38 -5.46 16.05
N ALA A 200 5.85 -6.63 15.63
CA ALA A 200 7.27 -6.99 15.62
C ALA A 200 7.57 -8.02 14.52
N PRO A 201 8.82 -8.15 14.05
CA PRO A 201 9.18 -9.14 13.03
C PRO A 201 9.24 -10.58 13.58
N LYS A 202 9.24 -10.79 14.90
CA LYS A 202 9.36 -12.11 15.56
C LYS A 202 8.34 -12.26 16.67
#